data_AF-A0A8T7F7Y9-F1
#
_entry.id   AF-A0A8T7F7Y9-F1
#
_cell.length_a   1.000
_cell.length_b   1.000
_cell.length_c   1.000
_cell.angle_alpha   90.00
_cell.angle_beta   90.00
_cell.angle_gamma   90.00
#
_symmetry.space_group_name_H-M   'P 1'
#
loop_
_entity.id
_entity.type
_entity.pdbx_description
1 polymer ?
#
loop_
_entity_poly.entity_id
_entity_poly.type
_entity_poly.pdbx_seq_one_letter_code
_entity_poly.pdbx_strand_id
1 'polypeptide(L)'
;MSTAVNTHPAEEVKISRRIHSPIDPFIVFISRRFGSKAKEVERFLKFAIVGTIGAVVDFGTLNLLQHSLLHPEGPNEQLHVAMASGIAFTAAVASNFFWNRYWTYPDSRSRHVGLQLVQFFFINTVAVVARLIFVSLVYSPLGQFAESLLGHPDVERAVANRLGTNLAQAIAVGLAMFWNFFMNRYWTYNDVDKHHHKPASDSLAAE
;
A
#
# COMPACT_ATOMS: atom_id res chain seq x y z
N MET A 1 33.53 -54.27 2.85
CA MET A 1 33.18 -53.10 3.69
C MET A 1 33.80 -51.87 3.07
N SER A 2 33.02 -51.06 2.35
CA SER A 2 33.42 -49.71 1.95
C SER A 2 32.16 -48.87 2.04
N THR A 3 32.11 -48.04 3.07
CA THR A 3 31.02 -47.15 3.45
C THR A 3 30.81 -46.10 2.36
N ALA A 4 29.60 -46.08 1.78
CA ALA A 4 29.18 -44.99 0.92
C ALA A 4 28.97 -43.74 1.79
N VAL A 5 29.85 -42.75 1.62
CA VAL A 5 29.67 -41.41 2.18
C VAL A 5 28.51 -40.76 1.44
N ASN A 6 27.38 -40.64 2.11
CA ASN A 6 26.20 -39.96 1.62
C ASN A 6 26.47 -38.45 1.72
N THR A 7 26.93 -37.83 0.63
CA THR A 7 27.05 -36.37 0.56
C THR A 7 25.66 -35.79 0.36
N HIS A 8 25.02 -35.36 1.45
CA HIS A 8 23.83 -34.51 1.39
C HIS A 8 24.17 -33.26 0.55
N PRO A 9 23.44 -33.00 -0.55
CA PRO A 9 23.59 -31.71 -1.23
C PRO A 9 23.05 -30.65 -0.27
N ALA A 10 23.90 -29.68 0.05
CA ALA A 10 23.54 -28.52 0.84
C ALA A 10 22.19 -27.98 0.35
N GLU A 11 21.23 -27.83 1.27
CA GLU A 11 20.09 -26.95 1.05
C GLU A 11 20.68 -25.58 0.69
N GLU A 12 20.66 -25.23 -0.59
CA GLU A 12 20.87 -23.86 -1.03
C GLU A 12 19.79 -23.04 -0.34
N VAL A 13 20.15 -22.43 0.80
CA VAL A 13 19.42 -21.33 1.39
C VAL A 13 19.30 -20.31 0.28
N LYS A 14 18.13 -20.24 -0.34
CA LYS A 14 17.83 -19.32 -1.43
C LYS A 14 17.87 -17.93 -0.80
N ILE A 15 19.05 -17.32 -0.74
CA ILE A 15 19.25 -15.98 -0.20
C ILE A 15 18.50 -15.06 -1.15
N SER A 16 17.25 -14.81 -0.80
CA SER A 16 16.38 -13.81 -1.38
C SER A 16 17.17 -12.50 -1.35
N ARG A 17 17.85 -12.13 -2.45
CA ARG A 17 18.62 -10.86 -2.54
C ARG A 17 17.67 -9.74 -2.16
N ARG A 18 17.84 -9.19 -0.95
CA ARG A 18 17.08 -8.06 -0.41
C ARG A 18 17.57 -6.83 -1.14
N ILE A 19 16.66 -6.07 -1.76
CA ILE A 19 17.02 -4.76 -2.30
C ILE A 19 17.19 -3.83 -1.10
N HIS A 20 18.41 -3.34 -0.89
CA HIS A 20 18.68 -2.33 0.12
C HIS A 20 18.47 -0.96 -0.52
N SER A 21 17.57 -0.17 0.07
CA SER A 21 17.32 1.21 -0.33
C SER A 21 18.13 2.15 0.58
N PRO A 22 18.66 3.28 0.09
CA PRO A 22 19.43 4.22 0.91
C PRO A 22 18.67 4.78 2.12
N ILE A 23 17.34 4.70 2.10
CA ILE A 23 16.45 5.15 3.19
C ILE A 23 16.20 4.07 4.25
N ASP A 24 16.60 2.81 4.03
CA ASP A 24 16.41 1.72 4.98
C ASP A 24 17.01 2.01 6.37
N PRO A 25 18.23 2.57 6.51
CA PRO A 25 18.80 2.87 7.82
C PRO A 25 17.95 3.87 8.62
N PHE A 26 17.35 4.85 7.95
CA PHE A 26 16.48 5.85 8.57
C PHE A 26 15.17 5.23 9.05
N ILE A 27 14.55 4.37 8.23
CA ILE A 27 13.32 3.66 8.59
C ILE A 27 13.57 2.75 9.80
N VAL A 28 14.68 2.00 9.79
CA VAL A 28 15.06 1.11 10.90
C VAL A 28 15.37 1.90 12.17
N PHE A 29 15.99 3.08 12.05
CA PHE A 29 16.23 3.97 13.17
C PHE A 29 14.92 4.39 13.85
N ILE A 30 13.93 4.83 13.08
CA ILE A 30 12.60 5.21 13.60
C ILE A 30 11.89 3.99 14.19
N SER A 31 11.89 2.86 13.48
CA SER A 31 11.12 1.68 13.89
C SER A 31 11.63 1.06 15.19
N ARG A 32 12.95 1.09 15.44
CA ARG A 32 13.57 0.62 16.69
C ARG A 32 13.05 1.33 17.93
N ARG A 33 12.50 2.54 17.81
CA ARG A 33 11.87 3.28 18.94
C ARG A 33 10.60 2.60 19.46
N PHE A 34 10.01 1.69 18.68
CA PHE A 34 8.76 0.98 19.01
C PHE A 34 8.98 -0.42 19.61
N GLY A 35 10.21 -0.75 20.03
CA GLY A 35 10.52 -1.96 20.80
C GLY A 35 10.06 -3.25 20.10
N SER A 36 9.16 -4.00 20.74
CA SER A 36 8.65 -5.30 20.25
C SER A 36 7.87 -5.20 18.92
N LYS A 37 7.42 -4.01 18.53
CA LYS A 37 6.68 -3.77 17.28
C LYS A 37 7.56 -3.21 16.15
N ALA A 38 8.87 -3.06 16.36
CA ALA A 38 9.77 -2.43 15.39
C ALA A 38 9.69 -3.01 13.98
N LYS A 39 9.57 -4.34 13.83
CA LYS A 39 9.45 -4.99 12.50
C LYS A 39 8.17 -4.59 11.76
N GLU A 40 7.04 -4.50 12.46
CA GLU A 40 5.76 -4.11 11.85
C GLU A 40 5.77 -2.61 11.51
N VAL A 41 6.38 -1.78 12.36
CA VAL A 41 6.55 -0.34 12.07
C VAL A 41 7.47 -0.13 10.86
N GLU A 42 8.55 -0.89 10.71
CA GLU A 42 9.40 -0.84 9.51
C GLU A 42 8.60 -1.16 8.25
N ARG A 43 7.81 -2.24 8.27
CA ARG A 43 6.94 -2.65 7.15
C ARG A 43 5.89 -1.58 6.83
N PHE A 44 5.27 -1.00 7.86
CA PHE A 44 4.29 0.08 7.69
C PHE A 44 4.92 1.33 7.06
N LEU A 45 6.08 1.76 7.53
CA LEU A 45 6.78 2.92 6.98
C LEU A 45 7.20 2.69 5.52
N LYS A 46 7.73 1.50 5.19
CA LYS A 46 8.02 1.11 3.82
C LYS A 46 6.76 1.11 2.95
N PHE A 47 5.67 0.53 3.45
CA PHE A 47 4.37 0.52 2.77
C PHE A 47 3.85 1.94 2.52
N ALA A 48 3.96 2.84 3.50
CA ALA A 48 3.55 4.23 3.38
C ALA A 48 4.37 4.97 2.32
N ILE A 49 5.70 4.80 2.31
CA ILE A 49 6.59 5.38 1.29
C ILE A 49 6.24 4.88 -0.11
N VAL A 50 6.04 3.57 -0.25
CA VAL A 50 5.59 2.97 -1.52
C VAL A 50 4.25 3.55 -1.93
N GLY A 51 3.29 3.67 -1.01
CA GLY A 51 2.00 4.30 -1.25
C GLY A 51 2.11 5.74 -1.74
N THR A 52 3.03 6.54 -1.18
CA THR A 52 3.31 7.89 -1.66
C THR A 52 3.87 7.90 -3.08
N ILE A 53 4.79 6.98 -3.41
CA ILE A 53 5.30 6.82 -4.78
C ILE A 53 4.14 6.47 -5.74
N GLY A 54 3.27 5.55 -5.35
CA GLY A 54 2.08 5.21 -6.13
C GLY A 54 1.16 6.41 -6.36
N ALA A 55 0.95 7.26 -5.36
CA ALA A 55 0.16 8.48 -5.52
C ALA A 55 0.81 9.44 -6.53
N VAL A 56 2.13 9.61 -6.51
CA VAL A 56 2.84 10.43 -7.51
C VAL A 56 2.68 9.83 -8.92
N VAL A 57 2.77 8.50 -9.06
CA VAL A 57 2.53 7.82 -10.34
C VAL A 57 1.09 8.02 -10.82
N ASP A 58 0.11 7.93 -9.92
CA ASP A 58 -1.31 8.16 -10.21
C ASP A 58 -1.54 9.57 -10.75
N PHE A 59 -1.16 10.60 -9.97
CA PHE A 59 -1.31 11.99 -10.38
C PHE A 59 -0.53 12.31 -11.65
N GLY A 60 0.71 11.83 -11.78
CA GLY A 60 1.52 12.04 -12.97
C GLY A 60 0.87 11.42 -14.22
N THR A 61 0.44 10.16 -14.13
CA THR A 61 -0.20 9.44 -15.24
C THR A 61 -1.53 10.10 -15.63
N LEU A 62 -2.34 10.49 -14.65
CA LEU A 62 -3.61 11.18 -14.88
C LEU A 62 -3.41 12.50 -15.64
N ASN A 63 -2.49 13.35 -15.16
CA ASN A 63 -2.22 14.65 -15.79
C ASN A 63 -1.65 14.48 -17.20
N LEU A 64 -0.74 13.52 -17.41
CA LEU A 64 -0.21 13.23 -18.74
C LEU A 64 -1.29 12.75 -19.71
N LEU A 65 -2.16 11.83 -19.29
CA LEU A 65 -3.25 11.32 -20.13
C LEU A 65 -4.26 12.42 -20.48
N GLN A 66 -4.66 13.23 -19.50
CA GLN A 66 -5.60 14.33 -19.71
C GLN A 66 -5.04 15.44 -20.61
N HIS A 67 -3.72 15.65 -20.60
CA HIS A 67 -3.08 16.65 -21.44
C HIS A 67 -2.74 16.15 -22.86
N SER A 68 -2.71 14.84 -23.10
CA SER A 68 -2.25 14.28 -24.38
C SER A 68 -3.34 13.59 -25.19
N LEU A 69 -4.04 12.61 -24.60
CA LEU A 69 -4.89 11.67 -25.33
C LEU A 69 -6.36 11.74 -24.91
N LEU A 70 -6.63 12.08 -23.65
CA LEU A 70 -7.96 12.02 -23.03
C LEU A 70 -8.32 13.38 -22.45
N HIS A 71 -8.40 14.39 -23.31
CA HIS A 71 -8.77 15.74 -22.90
C HIS A 71 -10.12 15.72 -22.17
N PRO A 72 -10.22 16.38 -21.00
CA PRO A 72 -11.44 16.48 -20.22
C PRO A 72 -12.40 17.53 -20.81
N GLU A 73 -12.54 17.55 -22.14
CA GLU A 73 -13.37 18.54 -22.86
C GLU A 73 -14.08 17.86 -24.05
N GLY A 74 -15.33 18.25 -24.31
CA GLY A 74 -16.11 17.79 -25.46
C GLY A 74 -17.16 16.70 -25.17
N PRO A 75 -17.79 16.14 -26.22
CA PRO A 75 -18.75 15.05 -26.07
C PRO A 75 -18.05 13.81 -25.50
N ASN A 76 -18.62 13.20 -24.46
CA ASN A 76 -18.07 12.08 -23.68
C ASN A 76 -16.96 12.42 -22.65
N GLU A 77 -16.89 13.65 -22.15
CA GLU A 77 -15.99 14.07 -21.05
C GLU A 77 -15.89 13.05 -19.91
N GLN A 78 -17.04 12.58 -19.40
CA GLN A 78 -17.09 11.62 -18.29
C GLN A 78 -16.37 10.30 -18.61
N LEU A 79 -16.46 9.84 -19.87
CA LEU A 79 -15.78 8.62 -20.30
C LEU A 79 -14.28 8.83 -20.36
N HIS A 80 -13.81 9.95 -20.91
CA HIS A 80 -12.37 10.27 -20.98
C HIS A 80 -11.76 10.38 -19.59
N VAL A 81 -12.42 11.09 -18.67
CA VAL A 81 -11.97 11.23 -17.27
C VAL A 81 -11.97 9.88 -16.56
N ALA A 82 -13.01 9.06 -16.73
CA ALA A 82 -13.07 7.72 -16.13
C ALA A 82 -11.98 6.79 -16.65
N MET A 83 -11.71 6.79 -17.97
CA MET A 83 -10.65 5.98 -18.57
C MET A 83 -9.26 6.43 -18.11
N ALA A 84 -8.98 7.73 -18.11
CA ALA A 84 -7.71 8.29 -17.65
C ALA A 84 -7.47 7.94 -16.17
N SER A 85 -8.50 8.07 -15.33
CA SER A 85 -8.44 7.72 -13.91
C SER A 85 -8.24 6.22 -13.68
N GLY A 86 -8.91 5.36 -14.47
CA GLY A 86 -8.74 3.91 -14.39
C GLY A 86 -7.34 3.45 -14.77
N ILE A 87 -6.76 4.03 -15.82
CA ILE A 87 -5.38 3.74 -16.26
C ILE A 87 -4.38 4.22 -15.20
N ALA A 88 -4.53 5.45 -14.71
CA ALA A 88 -3.67 6.01 -13.68
C ALA A 88 -3.70 5.17 -12.38
N PHE A 89 -4.90 4.80 -11.93
CA PHE A 89 -5.08 3.95 -10.75
C PHE A 89 -4.41 2.59 -10.93
N THR A 90 -4.58 1.96 -12.11
CA THR A 90 -3.96 0.66 -12.39
C THR A 90 -2.43 0.75 -12.42
N ALA A 91 -1.87 1.81 -13.02
CA ALA A 91 -0.44 2.05 -13.03
C ALA A 91 0.12 2.27 -11.61
N ALA A 92 -0.60 3.02 -10.77
CA ALA A 92 -0.25 3.24 -9.38
C ALA A 92 -0.28 1.95 -8.55
N VAL A 93 -1.32 1.13 -8.71
CA VAL A 93 -1.43 -0.16 -8.01
C VAL A 93 -0.33 -1.13 -8.46
N ALA A 94 -0.01 -1.18 -9.76
CA ALA A 94 1.07 -2.00 -10.28
C ALA A 94 2.44 -1.57 -9.75
N SER A 95 2.71 -0.26 -9.73
CA SER A 95 3.91 0.32 -9.12
C SER A 95 4.01 -0.04 -7.63
N ASN A 96 2.92 0.15 -6.88
CA ASN A 96 2.85 -0.18 -5.46
C ASN A 96 3.07 -1.67 -5.19
N PHE A 97 2.51 -2.55 -6.02
CA PHE A 97 2.70 -3.98 -5.90
C PHE A 97 4.16 -4.37 -6.13
N PHE A 98 4.78 -3.82 -7.18
CA PHE A 98 6.18 -4.07 -7.50
C PHE A 98 7.08 -3.71 -6.31
N TRP A 99 7.01 -2.47 -5.84
CA TRP A 99 7.84 -2.03 -4.72
C TRP A 99 7.54 -2.79 -3.42
N ASN A 100 6.27 -3.11 -3.13
CA ASN A 100 5.93 -3.89 -1.96
C ASN A 100 6.50 -5.32 -2.02
N ARG A 101 6.49 -5.98 -3.18
CA ARG A 101 7.02 -7.34 -3.32
C ARG A 101 8.55 -7.38 -3.26
N TYR A 102 9.23 -6.39 -3.84
CA TYR A 102 10.71 -6.42 -3.92
C TYR A 102 11.42 -5.74 -2.73
N TRP A 103 10.75 -4.82 -2.04
CA TRP A 103 11.36 -4.03 -0.96
C TRP A 103 10.66 -4.16 0.39
N THR A 104 9.33 -4.06 0.46
CA THR A 104 8.58 -4.17 1.73
C THR A 104 8.52 -5.62 2.24
N TYR A 105 8.23 -6.58 1.35
CA TYR A 105 8.03 -8.00 1.64
C TYR A 105 8.85 -8.91 0.71
N PRO A 106 10.20 -8.79 0.70
CA PRO A 106 11.07 -9.56 -0.19
C PRO A 106 10.98 -11.09 0.02
N ASP A 107 10.47 -11.52 1.18
CA ASP A 107 10.33 -12.92 1.56
C ASP A 107 9.07 -13.58 0.98
N SER A 108 8.04 -12.80 0.62
CA SER A 108 6.82 -13.30 -0.03
C SER A 108 7.01 -13.66 -1.51
N ARG A 109 8.26 -13.68 -2.01
CA ARG A 109 8.61 -14.02 -3.39
C ARG A 109 8.41 -15.50 -3.74
N SER A 110 8.25 -16.36 -2.73
CA SER A 110 8.04 -17.81 -2.91
C SER A 110 6.66 -18.15 -3.50
N ARG A 111 5.65 -17.27 -3.35
CA ARG A 111 4.31 -17.46 -3.90
C ARG A 111 4.14 -16.92 -5.32
N HIS A 112 3.11 -17.46 -5.98
CA HIS A 112 2.68 -17.09 -7.33
C HIS A 112 2.35 -15.60 -7.44
N VAL A 113 3.00 -14.92 -8.38
CA VAL A 113 2.90 -13.45 -8.57
C VAL A 113 1.47 -13.03 -8.87
N GLY A 114 0.78 -13.76 -9.76
CA GLY A 114 -0.58 -13.42 -10.20
C GLY A 114 -1.60 -13.40 -9.06
N LEU A 115 -1.57 -14.40 -8.18
CA LEU A 115 -2.50 -14.45 -7.04
C LEU A 115 -2.30 -13.28 -6.08
N GLN A 116 -1.04 -12.94 -5.77
CA GLN A 116 -0.75 -11.80 -4.90
C GLN A 116 -1.13 -10.47 -5.57
N LEU A 117 -0.92 -10.33 -6.88
CA LEU A 117 -1.31 -9.13 -7.61
C LEU A 117 -2.84 -8.95 -7.60
N VAL A 118 -3.60 -10.03 -7.82
CA VAL A 118 -5.07 -9.99 -7.75
C VAL A 118 -5.55 -9.63 -6.34
N GLN A 119 -4.98 -10.25 -5.29
CA GLN A 119 -5.30 -9.92 -3.90
C GLN A 119 -4.98 -8.45 -3.58
N PHE A 120 -3.78 -8.00 -3.96
CA PHE A 120 -3.35 -6.62 -3.75
C PHE A 120 -4.26 -5.63 -4.48
N PHE A 121 -4.57 -5.89 -5.74
CA PHE A 121 -5.47 -5.05 -6.55
C PHE A 121 -6.87 -5.00 -5.95
N PHE A 122 -7.41 -6.14 -5.53
CA PHE A 122 -8.72 -6.22 -4.87
C PHE A 122 -8.76 -5.40 -3.58
N ILE A 123 -7.77 -5.57 -2.69
CA ILE A 123 -7.67 -4.81 -1.44
C ILE A 123 -7.58 -3.30 -1.70
N ASN A 124 -6.75 -2.87 -2.66
CA ASN A 124 -6.62 -1.46 -3.01
C ASN A 124 -7.92 -0.90 -3.59
N THR A 125 -8.62 -1.67 -4.43
CA THR A 125 -9.91 -1.27 -5.00
C THR A 125 -10.97 -1.10 -3.90
N VAL A 126 -11.07 -2.06 -2.98
CA VAL A 126 -12.00 -1.96 -1.83
C VAL A 126 -11.68 -0.74 -0.97
N ALA A 127 -10.40 -0.46 -0.71
CA ALA A 127 -9.99 0.70 0.07
C ALA A 127 -10.38 2.02 -0.60
N VAL A 128 -10.18 2.14 -1.91
CA VAL A 128 -10.56 3.34 -2.68
C VAL A 128 -12.08 3.50 -2.73
N VAL A 129 -12.83 2.43 -2.98
CA VAL A 129 -14.30 2.47 -3.01
C VAL A 129 -14.86 2.86 -1.65
N ALA A 130 -14.36 2.25 -0.57
CA ALA A 130 -14.75 2.60 0.79
C ALA A 130 -14.42 4.08 1.10
N ARG A 131 -13.26 4.57 0.67
CA ARG A 131 -12.90 6.00 0.81
C ARG A 131 -13.89 6.89 0.04
N LEU A 132 -14.24 6.55 -1.20
CA LEU A 132 -15.16 7.34 -2.01
C LEU A 132 -16.57 7.39 -1.39
N ILE A 133 -17.07 6.26 -0.88
CA ILE A 133 -18.34 6.19 -0.14
C ILE A 133 -18.27 7.03 1.13
N PHE A 134 -17.17 6.93 1.89
CA PHE A 134 -16.99 7.74 3.09
C PHE A 134 -16.99 9.24 2.77
N VAL A 135 -16.23 9.66 1.76
CA VAL A 135 -16.18 11.06 1.33
C VAL A 135 -17.55 11.54 0.84
N SER A 136 -18.27 10.76 0.04
CA SER A 136 -19.59 11.18 -0.46
C SER A 136 -20.62 11.33 0.67
N LEU A 137 -20.58 10.44 1.67
CA LEU A 137 -21.49 10.49 2.83
C LEU A 137 -21.13 11.61 3.81
N VAL A 138 -19.84 11.89 3.99
CA VAL A 138 -19.36 12.83 5.02
C VAL A 138 -19.25 14.26 4.49
N TYR A 139 -18.97 14.46 3.20
CA TYR A 139 -18.76 15.79 2.61
C TYR A 139 -19.95 16.75 2.86
N SER A 140 -21.18 16.29 2.63
CA SER A 140 -22.39 17.11 2.82
C SER A 140 -22.66 17.48 4.29
N PRO A 141 -22.72 16.53 5.26
CA PRO A 141 -22.98 16.87 6.65
C PRO A 141 -21.83 17.63 7.31
N LEU A 142 -20.57 17.39 6.92
CA LEU A 142 -19.44 18.14 7.47
C LEU A 142 -19.45 19.60 7.00
N GLY A 143 -19.85 19.84 5.74
CA GLY A 143 -20.04 21.19 5.20
C GLY A 143 -21.14 21.95 5.94
N GLN A 144 -22.30 21.31 6.14
CA GLN A 144 -23.44 21.91 6.86
C GLN A 144 -23.13 22.15 8.35
N PHE A 145 -22.41 21.23 9.01
CA PHE A 145 -21.96 21.42 10.38
C PHE A 145 -20.98 22.60 10.48
N ALA A 146 -20.00 22.70 9.58
CA ALA A 146 -19.06 23.82 9.55
C ALA A 146 -19.77 25.18 9.32
N GLU A 147 -20.81 25.20 8.47
CA GLU A 147 -21.63 26.39 8.23
C GLU A 147 -22.45 26.82 9.45
N SER A 148 -22.98 25.86 10.24
CA SER A 148 -23.81 26.13 11.43
C SER A 148 -23.02 26.58 12.66
N LEU A 149 -21.76 26.15 12.80
CA LEU A 149 -20.91 26.55 13.93
C LEU A 149 -20.34 27.97 13.78
N LEU A 150 -20.20 28.47 12.55
CA LEU A 150 -19.42 29.67 12.22
C LEU A 150 -20.28 30.83 11.67
N GLY A 151 -21.43 31.15 12.29
CA GLY A 151 -22.28 32.29 11.89
C GLY A 151 -21.50 33.59 11.56
N HIS A 152 -21.51 34.05 10.28
CA HIS A 152 -20.91 35.29 9.68
C HIS A 152 -19.59 35.13 8.85
N PRO A 153 -19.14 36.15 8.07
CA PRO A 153 -19.30 36.30 6.61
C PRO A 153 -18.11 35.77 5.75
N ASP A 154 -18.48 34.93 4.78
CA ASP A 154 -17.91 34.55 3.47
C ASP A 154 -16.41 34.32 3.23
N VAL A 155 -15.47 35.12 3.74
CA VAL A 155 -14.02 34.91 3.45
C VAL A 155 -13.38 33.94 4.45
N GLU A 156 -13.70 34.07 5.74
CA GLU A 156 -13.20 33.18 6.79
C GLU A 156 -13.85 31.79 6.71
N ARG A 157 -15.13 31.72 6.30
CA ARG A 157 -15.88 30.49 6.05
C ARG A 157 -15.31 29.66 4.91
N ALA A 158 -14.96 30.29 3.79
CA ALA A 158 -14.36 29.57 2.68
C ALA A 158 -13.03 28.91 3.08
N VAL A 159 -12.23 29.59 3.90
CA VAL A 159 -10.96 29.07 4.43
C VAL A 159 -11.21 27.96 5.46
N ALA A 160 -12.12 28.16 6.41
CA ALA A 160 -12.47 27.17 7.43
C ALA A 160 -13.08 25.89 6.83
N ASN A 161 -14.00 26.03 5.86
CA ASN A 161 -14.60 24.91 5.15
C ASN A 161 -13.55 24.14 4.35
N ARG A 162 -12.65 24.83 3.62
CA ARG A 162 -11.54 24.18 2.90
C ARG A 162 -10.62 23.43 3.85
N LEU A 163 -10.27 24.00 5.00
CA LEU A 163 -9.46 23.33 6.02
C LEU A 163 -10.15 22.08 6.58
N GLY A 164 -11.43 22.19 6.94
CA GLY A 164 -12.24 21.08 7.46
C GLY A 164 -12.39 19.93 6.45
N THR A 165 -12.73 20.25 5.20
CA THR A 165 -12.84 19.25 4.12
C THR A 165 -11.50 18.58 3.85
N ASN A 166 -10.40 19.34 3.78
CA ASN A 166 -9.07 18.78 3.56
C ASN A 166 -8.62 17.90 4.73
N LEU A 167 -8.94 18.28 5.97
CA LEU A 167 -8.63 17.47 7.15
C LEU A 167 -9.43 16.16 7.17
N ALA A 168 -10.73 16.21 6.88
CA ALA A 168 -11.56 15.01 6.77
C ALA A 168 -11.07 14.09 5.65
N GLN A 169 -10.66 14.66 4.51
CA GLN A 169 -10.06 13.93 3.41
C GLN A 169 -8.73 13.28 3.82
N ALA A 170 -7.88 14.00 4.56
CA ALA A 170 -6.62 13.47 5.07
C ALA A 170 -6.84 12.29 6.04
N ILE A 171 -7.82 12.40 6.94
CA ILE A 171 -8.21 11.32 7.86
C ILE A 171 -8.72 10.11 7.07
N ALA A 172 -9.58 10.32 6.07
CA ALA A 172 -10.10 9.23 5.23
C ALA A 172 -8.97 8.50 4.48
N VAL A 173 -8.01 9.24 3.94
CA VAL A 173 -6.81 8.68 3.30
C VAL A 173 -5.97 7.90 4.31
N GLY A 174 -5.77 8.45 5.51
CA GLY A 174 -5.06 7.77 6.59
C GLY A 174 -5.70 6.42 6.96
N LEU A 175 -7.02 6.41 7.20
CA LEU A 175 -7.76 5.19 7.50
C LEU A 175 -7.71 4.16 6.36
N ALA A 176 -7.87 4.62 5.12
CA ALA A 176 -7.74 3.75 3.95
C ALA A 176 -6.32 3.16 3.82
N MET A 177 -5.27 3.94 4.17
CA MET A 177 -3.89 3.48 4.19
C MET A 177 -3.67 2.41 5.27
N PHE A 178 -4.20 2.61 6.48
CA PHE A 178 -4.13 1.59 7.54
C PHE A 178 -4.85 0.30 7.14
N TRP A 179 -6.07 0.40 6.60
CA TRP A 179 -6.81 -0.74 6.07
C TRP A 179 -5.99 -1.49 5.01
N ASN A 180 -5.47 -0.75 4.01
CA ASN A 180 -4.64 -1.30 2.95
C ASN A 180 -3.41 -2.02 3.50
N PHE A 181 -2.72 -1.44 4.47
CA PHE A 181 -1.55 -2.05 5.09
C PHE A 181 -1.92 -3.36 5.80
N PHE A 182 -2.90 -3.34 6.70
CA PHE A 182 -3.25 -4.52 7.50
C PHE A 182 -3.82 -5.65 6.65
N MET A 183 -4.72 -5.34 5.70
CA MET A 183 -5.27 -6.36 4.81
C MET A 183 -4.17 -6.99 3.95
N ASN A 184 -3.25 -6.19 3.40
CA ASN A 184 -2.13 -6.77 2.64
C ASN A 184 -1.18 -7.56 3.53
N ARG A 185 -0.91 -7.10 4.75
CA ARG A 185 -0.03 -7.77 5.71
C ARG A 185 -0.57 -9.13 6.15
N TYR A 186 -1.87 -9.22 6.46
CA TYR A 186 -2.49 -10.44 7.00
C TYR A 186 -3.09 -11.35 5.95
N TRP A 187 -3.38 -10.85 4.74
CA TRP A 187 -3.95 -11.65 3.67
C TRP A 187 -2.95 -11.90 2.54
N THR A 188 -2.45 -10.85 1.88
CA THR A 188 -1.56 -10.96 0.72
C THR A 188 -0.18 -11.52 1.08
N TYR A 189 0.38 -11.08 2.22
CA TYR A 189 1.74 -11.37 2.67
C TYR A 189 1.77 -12.17 3.99
N ASN A 190 0.80 -13.05 4.18
CA ASN A 190 0.63 -13.82 5.42
C ASN A 190 1.69 -14.91 5.68
N ASP A 191 2.60 -15.09 4.73
CA ASP A 191 3.59 -16.16 4.68
C ASP A 191 4.96 -15.76 5.23
N VAL A 192 5.21 -14.47 5.42
CA VAL A 192 6.53 -13.95 5.82
C VAL A 192 6.98 -14.47 7.20
N ASP A 193 6.05 -14.84 8.09
CA ASP A 193 6.41 -15.33 9.44
C ASP A 193 6.50 -16.86 9.53
N LYS A 194 6.04 -17.61 8.50
CA LYS A 194 5.91 -19.08 8.56
C LYS A 194 7.22 -19.85 8.37
N HIS A 195 8.27 -19.19 7.86
CA HIS A 195 9.56 -19.83 7.60
C HIS A 195 10.55 -19.79 8.78
N HIS A 196 10.16 -19.21 9.93
CA HIS A 196 11.00 -19.19 11.13
C HIS A 196 10.65 -20.27 12.18
N HIS A 197 9.70 -21.17 11.89
CA HIS A 197 9.33 -22.28 12.77
C HIS A 197 9.34 -23.60 11.98
N LYS A 198 10.52 -24.04 11.54
CA LYS A 198 10.75 -25.48 11.44
C LYS A 198 11.67 -25.83 12.62
N PRO A 199 11.12 -26.32 13.75
CA PRO A 199 11.96 -26.72 14.86
C PRO A 199 12.85 -27.87 14.37
N ALA A 200 14.16 -27.75 14.62
CA ALA A 200 15.16 -28.78 14.30
C ALA A 200 14.92 -30.12 15.05
N SER A 201 13.86 -30.23 15.85
CA SER A 201 13.46 -31.46 16.53
C SER A 201 12.95 -32.53 15.57
N ASP A 202 12.41 -32.15 14.41
CA ASP A 202 11.77 -33.12 13.50
C ASP A 202 12.80 -33.87 12.65
N SER A 203 14.04 -33.37 12.54
CA SER A 203 15.15 -34.06 11.88
C SER A 203 15.86 -35.08 12.77
N LEU A 204 15.68 -35.01 14.10
CA LEU A 204 16.32 -35.92 15.06
C LEU A 204 15.42 -37.09 15.49
N ALA A 205 14.14 -37.09 15.08
CA ALA A 205 13.19 -38.16 15.39
C ALA A 205 13.05 -39.19 14.25
N ALA A 206 13.84 -39.05 13.18
CA ALA A 206 13.80 -39.90 11.98
C ALA A 206 15.11 -40.70 11.76
N GLU A 207 16.04 -40.65 12.71
CA GLU A 207 17.21 -41.56 12.80
C GLU A 207 16.98 -42.59 13.91
#